data_AF-A0A7C4F993-F1
#
_entry.id   AF-A0A7C4F993-F1
#
_cell.length_a   1.000
_cell.length_b   1.000
_cell.length_c   1.000
_cell.angle_alpha   90.00
_cell.angle_beta   90.00
_cell.angle_gamma   90.00
#
_symmetry.space_group_name_H-M   'P 1'
#
loop_
_entity.id
_entity.type
_entity.pdbx_description
1 polymer ?
#
loop_
_entity_poly.entity_id
_entity_poly.type
_entity_poly.pdbx_seq_one_letter_code
_entity_poly.pdbx_strand_id
1 'polypeptide(L)'
;MNQLALKFPGAEVIDEKNFDAAGSLTLNTATPADILNDIMPFVFVVAGLILLFMLVFGGFTIFISAGNPEKVKQGSGMITNALIGFLIIFCAYWIIELLQFTFGIQVL
;
A
#
# COMPACT_ATOMS: atom_id res chain seq x y z
N MET A 1 16.49 33.97 40.71
CA MET A 1 15.65 32.79 41.01
C MET A 1 14.21 33.24 41.07
N ASN A 2 13.61 33.47 39.91
CA ASN A 2 12.19 33.72 39.74
C ASN A 2 11.80 33.12 38.40
N GLN A 3 10.68 32.42 38.39
CA GLN A 3 10.02 31.89 37.21
C GLN A 3 9.93 33.00 36.14
N LEU A 4 10.16 32.66 34.87
CA LEU A 4 9.49 33.17 33.66
C LEU A 4 10.38 33.00 32.42
N ALA A 5 9.77 32.45 31.36
CA ALA A 5 10.23 32.38 29.98
C ALA A 5 11.51 31.54 29.77
N LEU A 6 11.45 30.27 29.38
CA LEU A 6 10.95 29.93 28.04
C LEU A 6 10.77 28.41 27.89
N LYS A 7 9.73 27.87 28.55
CA LYS A 7 9.05 26.70 27.98
C LYS A 7 8.12 27.27 26.92
N PHE A 8 8.61 27.33 25.68
CA PHE A 8 7.86 27.83 24.53
C PHE A 8 6.45 27.21 24.52
N PRO A 9 5.39 27.99 24.73
CA PRO A 9 4.04 27.58 24.41
C PRO A 9 3.88 27.66 22.88
N GLY A 10 3.47 26.57 22.24
CA GLY A 10 3.08 26.59 20.83
C GLY A 10 4.03 25.93 19.81
N ALA A 11 5.07 25.21 20.24
CA ALA A 11 5.56 24.11 19.43
C ALA A 11 4.89 22.84 19.96
N GLU A 12 3.69 22.55 19.45
CA GLU A 12 3.16 21.21 19.55
C GLU A 12 4.24 20.30 18.99
N VAL A 13 4.88 19.56 19.89
CA VAL A 13 5.76 18.44 19.58
C VAL A 13 5.05 17.64 18.51
N ILE A 14 5.64 17.56 17.31
CA ILE A 14 5.23 16.56 16.35
C ILE A 14 5.34 15.24 17.10
N ASP A 15 4.17 14.67 17.35
CA ASP A 15 3.97 13.46 18.10
C ASP A 15 4.84 12.36 17.48
N GLU A 16 5.91 11.99 18.18
CA GLU A 16 6.87 10.97 17.73
C GLU A 16 6.18 9.63 17.47
N LYS A 17 4.94 9.43 17.95
CA LYS A 17 4.17 8.21 17.75
C LYS A 17 3.32 8.21 16.47
N ASN A 18 3.49 9.21 15.59
CA ASN A 18 2.74 9.30 14.34
C ASN A 18 3.60 9.58 13.10
N PHE A 19 4.93 9.43 13.18
CA PHE A 19 5.78 9.31 11.98
C PHE A 19 6.18 7.85 11.72
N ASP A 20 5.20 6.95 11.71
CA ASP A 20 5.35 5.68 10.99
C ASP A 20 5.02 5.93 9.52
N ALA A 21 5.88 6.74 8.91
CA ALA A 21 6.11 6.70 7.50
C ALA A 21 6.63 5.29 7.16
N ALA A 22 5.79 4.47 6.52
CA ALA A 22 6.18 3.35 5.67
C ALA A 22 7.49 2.64 6.07
N GLY A 23 7.45 1.74 7.07
CA GLY A 23 8.52 0.77 7.32
C GLY A 23 9.11 0.78 8.72
N SER A 24 8.32 0.53 9.76
CA SER A 24 8.83 0.24 11.10
C SER A 24 8.66 -1.25 11.40
N LEU A 25 9.72 -2.03 11.11
CA LEU A 25 9.83 -3.44 11.49
C LEU A 25 9.95 -3.59 13.01
N THR A 26 8.83 -3.50 13.72
CA THR A 26 8.73 -3.83 15.14
C THR A 26 8.72 -5.34 15.29
N LEU A 27 9.90 -5.95 15.36
CA LEU A 27 10.07 -7.38 15.60
C LEU A 27 9.96 -7.65 17.11
N ASN A 28 8.75 -7.52 17.65
CA ASN A 28 8.43 -7.98 18.99
C ASN A 28 7.72 -9.34 18.87
N THR A 29 8.40 -10.39 19.30
CA THR A 29 8.03 -11.81 19.21
C THR A 29 6.79 -12.17 20.05
N ALA A 30 5.62 -11.60 19.74
CA ALA A 30 4.34 -12.00 20.28
C ALA A 30 3.35 -12.20 19.13
N THR A 31 3.19 -13.44 18.67
CA THR A 31 2.22 -13.90 17.66
C THR A 31 2.56 -13.71 16.18
N PRO A 32 2.19 -14.68 15.31
CA PRO A 32 2.28 -14.53 13.85
C PRO A 32 1.45 -13.38 13.26
N ALA A 33 0.48 -12.85 14.02
CA ALA A 33 -0.40 -11.78 13.58
C ALA A 33 0.34 -10.44 13.45
N ASP A 34 1.26 -10.15 14.37
CA ASP A 34 2.01 -8.88 14.38
C ASP A 34 2.96 -8.77 13.19
N ILE A 35 3.55 -9.89 12.76
CA ILE A 35 4.40 -9.96 11.55
C ILE A 35 3.59 -9.66 10.28
N LEU A 36 2.34 -10.15 10.23
CA LEU A 36 1.46 -9.90 9.10
C LEU A 36 0.99 -8.45 9.05
N ASN A 37 0.80 -7.82 10.21
CA ASN A 37 0.32 -6.44 10.31
C ASN A 37 1.33 -5.42 9.77
N ASP A 38 2.62 -5.67 10.01
CA ASP A 38 3.69 -4.80 9.52
C ASP A 38 3.98 -5.00 8.01
N ILE A 39 3.89 -6.24 7.51
CA ILE A 39 4.21 -6.55 6.11
C ILE A 39 3.06 -6.27 5.14
N MET A 40 1.81 -6.36 5.60
CA MET A 40 0.58 -6.09 4.85
C MET A 40 0.60 -4.72 4.15
N PRO A 41 0.67 -3.58 4.89
CA PRO A 41 0.57 -2.26 4.28
C PRO A 41 1.71 -2.01 3.29
N PHE A 42 2.90 -2.52 3.59
CA PHE A 42 4.04 -2.45 2.68
C PHE A 42 3.76 -3.17 1.36
N VAL A 43 3.21 -4.38 1.40
CA VAL A 43 2.84 -5.14 0.20
C VAL A 43 1.77 -4.42 -0.61
N PHE A 44 0.74 -3.85 0.01
CA PHE A 44 -0.30 -3.11 -0.73
C PHE A 44 0.24 -1.87 -1.43
N VAL A 45 1.13 -1.11 -0.78
CA VAL A 45 1.77 0.07 -1.39
C VAL A 45 2.65 -0.33 -2.57
N VAL A 46 3.49 -1.36 -2.41
CA VAL A 46 4.37 -1.85 -3.47
C VAL A 46 3.56 -2.44 -4.63
N ALA A 47 2.53 -3.23 -4.33
CA ALA A 47 1.65 -3.82 -5.34
C ALA A 47 0.88 -2.75 -6.12
N GLY A 48 0.31 -1.76 -5.44
CA GLY A 48 -0.37 -0.63 -6.07
C GLY A 48 0.57 0.18 -6.97
N LEU A 49 1.81 0.41 -6.53
CA LEU A 49 2.82 1.12 -7.32
C LEU A 49 3.19 0.34 -8.59
N ILE A 50 3.48 -0.96 -8.48
CA ILE A 50 3.80 -1.83 -9.62
C ILE A 50 2.64 -1.85 -10.61
N LEU A 51 1.41 -1.96 -10.12
CA LEU A 51 0.20 -1.99 -10.93
C LEU A 51 0.02 -0.69 -11.71
N LEU A 52 0.21 0.46 -11.05
CA LEU A 52 0.17 1.77 -11.69
C LEU A 52 1.17 1.84 -12.86
N PHE A 53 2.42 1.42 -12.63
CA PHE A 53 3.43 1.40 -13.70
C PHE A 53 3.02 0.47 -14.84
N MET A 54 2.52 -0.73 -14.55
CA MET A 54 2.12 -1.69 -15.58
C MET A 54 0.92 -1.19 -16.40
N LEU A 55 -0.01 -0.48 -15.78
CA LEU A 55 -1.14 0.18 -16.44
C LEU A 55 -0.68 1.33 -17.34
N VAL A 56 0.21 2.20 -16.83
CA VAL A 56 0.74 3.33 -17.60
C VAL A 56 1.54 2.85 -18.80
N PHE A 57 2.47 1.91 -18.62
CA PHE A 57 3.27 1.34 -19.71
C PHE A 57 2.42 0.53 -20.70
N GLY A 58 1.47 -0.27 -20.22
CA GLY A 58 0.55 -1.03 -21.07
C GLY A 58 -0.34 -0.12 -21.90
N GLY A 59 -0.92 0.91 -21.27
CA GLY A 59 -1.73 1.93 -21.93
C GLY A 59 -0.96 2.71 -22.98
N PHE A 60 0.22 3.24 -22.61
CA PHE A 60 1.09 3.94 -23.55
C PHE A 60 1.52 3.07 -24.74
N THR A 61 1.75 1.77 -24.51
CA THR A 61 2.10 0.83 -25.57
C THR A 61 0.98 0.70 -26.59
N ILE A 62 -0.29 0.60 -26.16
CA ILE A 62 -1.43 0.59 -27.09
C ILE A 62 -1.56 1.94 -27.81
N PHE A 63 -1.44 3.05 -27.09
CA PHE A 63 -1.57 4.40 -27.67
C PHE A 63 -0.50 4.71 -28.73
N ILE A 64 0.76 4.32 -28.51
CA ILE A 64 1.87 4.55 -29.45
C ILE A 64 1.92 3.49 -30.57
N SER A 65 1.14 2.40 -30.48
CA SER A 65 1.19 1.30 -31.45
C SER A 65 0.92 1.68 -32.91
N ALA A 66 0.36 2.87 -33.18
CA ALA A 66 0.23 3.46 -34.53
C ALA A 66 -0.38 2.50 -35.59
N GLY A 67 -1.24 1.57 -35.18
CA GLY A 67 -1.88 0.59 -36.07
C GLY A 67 -1.12 -0.74 -36.24
N ASN A 68 0.02 -0.96 -35.58
CA ASN A 68 0.71 -2.24 -35.59
C ASN A 68 -0.01 -3.27 -34.68
N PRO A 69 -0.55 -4.38 -35.24
CA PRO A 69 -1.33 -5.35 -34.49
C PRO A 69 -0.51 -6.09 -33.41
N GLU A 70 0.80 -6.23 -33.58
CA GLU A 70 1.70 -6.89 -32.62
C GLU A 70 1.76 -6.10 -31.31
N LYS A 71 1.93 -4.78 -31.42
CA LYS A 71 2.07 -3.87 -30.29
C LYS A 71 0.74 -3.64 -29.58
N VAL A 72 -0.36 -3.62 -30.34
CA VAL A 72 -1.72 -3.61 -29.77
C VAL A 72 -1.98 -4.89 -28.98
N LYS A 73 -1.63 -6.06 -29.52
CA LYS A 73 -1.80 -7.34 -28.82
C LYS A 73 -0.96 -7.41 -27.54
N GLN A 74 0.29 -6.94 -27.61
CA GLN A 74 1.18 -6.86 -26.44
C GLN A 74 0.61 -5.92 -25.36
N GLY A 75 0.18 -4.72 -25.74
CA GLY A 75 -0.39 -3.75 -24.81
C GLY A 75 -1.70 -4.24 -24.18
N SER A 76 -2.58 -4.86 -24.97
CA SER A 76 -3.83 -5.45 -24.46
C SER A 76 -3.58 -6.58 -23.45
N GLY A 77 -2.56 -7.42 -23.69
CA GLY A 77 -2.15 -8.44 -22.73
C GLY A 77 -1.63 -7.82 -21.43
N MET A 78 -0.88 -6.72 -21.53
CA MET A 78 -0.34 -6.01 -20.36
C MET A 78 -1.45 -5.37 -19.53
N ILE A 79 -2.44 -4.72 -20.17
CA ILE A 79 -3.62 -4.16 -19.48
C ILE A 79 -4.45 -5.26 -18.83
N THR A 80 -4.68 -6.38 -19.53
CA THR A 80 -5.43 -7.52 -18.98
C THR A 80 -4.74 -8.07 -17.74
N ASN A 81 -3.42 -8.25 -17.78
CA ASN A 81 -2.66 -8.71 -16.62
C ASN A 81 -2.69 -7.69 -15.46
N ALA A 82 -2.66 -6.39 -15.76
CA ALA A 82 -2.79 -5.35 -14.75
C ALA A 82 -4.18 -5.36 -14.09
N LEU A 83 -5.25 -5.57 -14.87
CA LEU A 83 -6.61 -5.73 -14.37
C LEU A 83 -6.78 -6.98 -13.50
N ILE A 84 -6.18 -8.10 -13.88
CA ILE A 84 -6.16 -9.32 -13.05
C ILE A 84 -5.46 -9.04 -11.71
N GLY A 85 -4.29 -8.37 -11.74
CA GLY A 85 -3.58 -8.00 -10.52
C GLY A 85 -4.42 -7.08 -9.62
N PHE A 86 -5.11 -6.11 -10.22
CA PHE A 86 -6.02 -5.21 -9.49
C PHE A 86 -7.14 -5.99 -8.80
N LEU A 87 -7.76 -6.90 -9.55
CA LEU A 87 -8.85 -7.73 -9.04
C LEU A 87 -8.40 -8.62 -7.88
N ILE A 88 -7.19 -9.17 -7.93
CA ILE A 88 -6.64 -9.99 -6.84
C ILE A 88 -6.49 -9.16 -5.56
N ILE A 89 -5.92 -7.96 -5.66
CA ILE A 89 -5.77 -7.04 -4.50
C ILE A 89 -7.14 -6.67 -3.93
N PHE A 90 -8.09 -6.38 -4.81
CA PHE A 90 -9.47 -6.07 -4.43
C PHE A 90 -10.13 -7.24 -3.68
N CYS A 91 -10.01 -8.47 -4.19
CA CYS A 91 -10.52 -9.67 -3.53
C CYS A 91 -9.81 -9.95 -2.20
N ALA A 92 -8.49 -9.74 -2.13
CA ALA A 92 -7.72 -9.95 -0.91
C ALA A 92 -8.19 -9.05 0.23
N TYR A 93 -8.46 -7.78 -0.06
CA TYR A 93 -9.03 -6.83 0.90
C TYR A 93 -10.35 -7.37 1.51
N TRP A 94 -11.25 -7.83 0.65
CA TRP A 94 -12.53 -8.38 1.08
C TRP A 94 -12.36 -9.64 1.96
N ILE A 95 -11.43 -10.52 1.61
CA ILE A 95 -11.13 -11.73 2.40
C ILE A 95 -10.61 -11.34 3.80
N ILE A 96 -9.69 -10.37 3.88
CA ILE A 96 -9.11 -9.90 5.14
C ILE A 96 -10.19 -9.29 6.04
N GLU A 97 -11.10 -8.50 5.48
CA GLU A 97 -12.20 -7.89 6.23
C GLU A 97 -13.20 -8.93 6.76
N LEU A 98 -13.50 -9.96 5.95
CA LEU A 98 -14.30 -11.10 6.39
C LEU A 98 -13.61 -11.91 7.50
N LEU A 99 -12.29 -12.06 7.44
CA LEU A 99 -11.51 -12.72 8.50
C LEU A 99 -11.55 -11.91 9.80
N GLN A 100 -11.39 -10.58 9.74
CA GLN A 100 -11.51 -9.71 10.91
C GLN A 100 -12.91 -9.80 11.54
N PHE A 101 -13.96 -9.74 10.71
CA PHE A 101 -15.34 -9.87 11.18
C PHE A 101 -15.62 -11.24 11.82
N THR A 102 -15.10 -12.32 11.23
CA THR A 102 -15.36 -13.69 11.71
C THR A 102 -14.56 -14.05 12.95
N PHE A 103 -13.31 -13.60 13.05
CA PHE A 103 -12.43 -13.94 14.17
C PHE A 103 -12.54 -12.97 15.35
N GLY A 104 -13.23 -11.83 15.21
CA GLY A 104 -13.44 -10.86 16.29
C GLY A 104 -12.13 -10.21 16.79
N ILE A 105 -11.02 -10.45 16.09
CA ILE A 105 -9.71 -9.86 16.35
C ILE A 105 -9.58 -8.71 15.36
N GLN A 106 -9.61 -7.48 15.89
CA GLN A 106 -9.32 -6.27 15.12
C GLN A 106 -7.82 -6.29 14.80
N VAL A 107 -7.50 -6.64 13.55
CA VAL A 107 -6.14 -6.62 13.00
C VAL A 107 -5.82 -5.24 12.41
N LEU A 108 -6.79 -4.33 12.34
CA LEU A 108 -6.60 -2.94 11.91
C LEU A 108 -6.94 -1.96 13.02
#